data_AF-A0A7S2DKH4-F1
#
_entry.id   AF-A0A7S2DKH4-F1
#
_cell.length_a   1.000
_cell.length_b   1.000
_cell.length_c   1.000
_cell.angle_alpha   90.00
_cell.angle_beta   90.00
_cell.angle_gamma   90.00
#
_symmetry.space_group_name_H-M   'P 1'
#
loop_
_entity.id
_entity.type
_entity.pdbx_description
1 polymer ?
#
loop_
_entity_poly.entity_id
_entity_poly.type
_entity_poly.pdbx_seq_one_letter_code
_entity_poly.pdbx_strand_id
1 'polypeptide(L)'
;ILAQYGMEHLAQTYLSEMYRGLARHRHLSPRLQTFANCTGLFTSEALPSATFNLMMAVFEAITDTMDAERAITQVRRDQFFLRWGEMNELYLPVSYVLRGLSKALEHEHPEVKEALLPQLTTWIEANAAPTSTACGNQPATSTFTNAKLCVLGAKRVTGGFVHADLFIAQLASLHRAFCDVRVVKARRVFATHDTNGDGFFSRDEFASMMRSYDPNIADAEINDLWQSSGGKDSASATLKVDDLEAMLFNIGQVHRAATQVTEKHMSNGKSQKELLAAAAAQVAREELGVLVALWDTIRNAPDELAKATIDKLVSSCTWSSIVHLKMLLKNWVRRSRAKRAATQRAA
;
A
#
# COMPACT_ATOMS: atom_id res chain seq x y z
N ILE A 1 -20.60 -17.88 -19.08
CA ILE A 1 -19.64 -18.04 -20.20
C ILE A 1 -19.02 -19.44 -20.20
N LEU A 2 -18.15 -19.84 -19.27
CA LEU A 2 -17.54 -21.19 -19.28
C LEU A 2 -18.54 -22.36 -19.21
N ALA A 3 -19.58 -22.25 -18.38
CA ALA A 3 -20.65 -23.23 -18.28
C ALA A 3 -21.48 -23.36 -19.57
N GLN A 4 -21.60 -22.28 -20.36
CA GLN A 4 -22.35 -22.29 -21.63
C GLN A 4 -21.62 -23.05 -22.75
N TYR A 5 -20.30 -23.28 -22.61
CA TYR A 5 -19.49 -23.97 -23.62
C TYR A 5 -19.05 -25.39 -23.17
N GLY A 6 -19.57 -25.91 -22.06
CA GLY A 6 -19.15 -27.23 -21.54
C GLY A 6 -17.70 -27.30 -21.05
N MET A 7 -17.03 -26.15 -20.91
CA MET A 7 -15.62 -26.04 -20.50
C MET A 7 -15.43 -26.07 -18.98
N GLU A 8 -16.52 -26.19 -18.22
CA GLU A 8 -16.48 -26.19 -16.76
C GLU A 8 -15.68 -27.35 -16.20
N HIS A 9 -15.90 -28.58 -16.69
CA HIS A 9 -15.16 -29.76 -16.25
C HIS A 9 -13.64 -29.64 -16.54
N LEU A 10 -13.29 -29.10 -17.71
CA LEU A 10 -11.89 -28.87 -18.07
C LEU A 10 -11.26 -27.80 -17.17
N ALA A 11 -11.96 -26.70 -16.90
CA ALA A 11 -11.49 -25.65 -16.00
C ALA A 11 -11.32 -26.16 -14.56
N GLN A 12 -12.27 -26.94 -14.05
CA GLN A 12 -12.19 -27.57 -12.73
C GLN A 12 -11.00 -28.55 -12.63
N THR A 13 -10.80 -29.38 -13.66
CA THR A 13 -9.66 -30.31 -13.71
C THR A 13 -8.34 -29.54 -13.70
N TYR A 14 -8.23 -28.49 -14.51
CA TYR A 14 -7.04 -27.66 -14.58
C TYR A 14 -6.76 -26.94 -13.25
N LEU A 15 -7.77 -26.32 -12.63
CA LEU A 15 -7.62 -25.67 -11.33
C LEU A 15 -7.26 -26.67 -10.22
N SER A 16 -7.81 -27.89 -10.27
CA SER A 16 -7.48 -28.95 -9.31
C SER A 16 -6.03 -29.40 -9.43
N GLU A 17 -5.55 -29.63 -10.66
CA GLU A 17 -4.16 -29.99 -10.92
C GLU A 17 -3.20 -28.85 -10.60
N MET A 18 -3.56 -27.59 -10.90
CA MET A 18 -2.80 -26.41 -10.46
C MET A 18 -2.70 -26.34 -8.94
N TYR A 19 -3.82 -26.52 -8.22
CA TYR A 19 -3.83 -26.50 -6.76
C TYR A 19 -2.96 -27.63 -6.18
N ARG A 20 -3.07 -28.86 -6.70
CA ARG A 20 -2.25 -30.01 -6.27
C ARG A 20 -0.77 -29.78 -6.55
N GLY A 21 -0.44 -29.28 -7.75
CA GLY A 21 0.93 -28.96 -8.13
C GLY A 21 1.52 -27.87 -7.24
N LEU A 22 0.79 -26.77 -7.03
CA LEU A 22 1.22 -25.68 -6.16
C LEU A 22 1.35 -26.15 -4.71
N ALA A 23 0.41 -26.96 -4.20
CA ALA A 23 0.49 -27.52 -2.86
C ALA A 23 1.75 -28.37 -2.67
N ARG A 24 2.10 -29.21 -3.65
CA ARG A 24 3.28 -30.09 -3.61
C ARG A 24 4.60 -29.36 -3.82
N HIS A 25 4.63 -28.31 -4.64
CA HIS A 25 5.88 -27.74 -5.13
C HIS A 25 6.17 -26.31 -4.65
N ARG A 26 5.25 -25.65 -3.92
CA ARG A 26 5.45 -24.26 -3.48
C ARG A 26 6.70 -24.02 -2.64
N HIS A 27 7.18 -25.02 -1.91
CA HIS A 27 8.39 -24.93 -1.09
C HIS A 27 9.69 -25.04 -1.88
N LEU A 28 9.65 -25.40 -3.17
CA LEU A 28 10.85 -25.59 -4.00
C LEU A 28 11.45 -24.27 -4.50
N SER A 29 10.67 -23.19 -4.50
CA SER A 29 11.09 -21.84 -4.91
C SER A 29 10.37 -20.78 -4.09
N PRO A 30 11.08 -19.73 -3.60
CA PRO A 30 10.44 -18.60 -2.92
C PRO A 30 9.41 -17.88 -3.80
N ARG A 31 9.56 -17.95 -5.13
CA ARG A 31 8.60 -17.37 -6.08
C ARG A 31 7.28 -18.14 -6.09
N LEU A 32 7.33 -19.47 -6.09
CA LEU A 32 6.14 -20.30 -6.02
C LEU A 32 5.46 -20.19 -4.65
N GLN A 33 6.24 -20.09 -3.58
CA GLN A 33 5.71 -19.81 -2.25
C GLN A 33 5.01 -18.46 -2.22
N THR A 34 5.66 -17.41 -2.72
CA THR A 34 5.06 -16.08 -2.82
C THR A 34 3.78 -16.11 -3.63
N PHE A 35 3.79 -16.75 -4.81
CA PHE A 35 2.60 -16.93 -5.64
C PHE A 35 1.48 -17.64 -4.89
N ALA A 36 1.76 -18.76 -4.22
CA ALA A 36 0.80 -19.48 -3.39
C ALA A 36 0.18 -18.58 -2.32
N ASN A 37 1.01 -17.80 -1.61
CA ASN A 37 0.56 -16.88 -0.58
C ASN A 37 -0.32 -15.75 -1.16
N CYS A 38 -0.04 -15.28 -2.38
CA CYS A 38 -0.82 -14.22 -3.03
C CYS A 38 -2.21 -14.70 -3.50
N THR A 39 -2.34 -15.99 -3.84
CA THR A 39 -3.62 -16.52 -4.35
C THR A 39 -4.71 -16.63 -3.28
N GLY A 40 -4.34 -16.61 -1.99
CA GLY A 40 -5.28 -16.88 -0.89
C GLY A 40 -5.82 -18.32 -0.85
N LEU A 41 -5.32 -19.22 -1.72
CA LEU A 41 -5.74 -20.63 -1.76
C LEU A 41 -5.36 -21.40 -0.49
N PHE A 42 -4.31 -20.94 0.21
CA PHE A 42 -3.82 -21.51 1.46
C PHE A 42 -3.96 -20.47 2.57
N THR A 43 -5.09 -20.50 3.28
CA THR A 43 -5.49 -19.45 4.24
C THR A 43 -4.46 -19.22 5.36
N SER A 44 -3.74 -20.26 5.79
CA SER A 44 -2.68 -20.15 6.81
C SER A 44 -1.45 -19.39 6.35
N GLU A 45 -1.21 -19.34 5.03
CA GLU A 45 -0.01 -18.75 4.41
C GLU A 45 -0.34 -17.50 3.59
N ALA A 46 -1.61 -17.11 3.52
CA ALA A 46 -2.08 -16.01 2.68
C ALA A 46 -1.39 -14.70 3.06
N LEU A 47 -0.89 -13.98 2.04
CA LEU A 47 -0.33 -12.65 2.23
C LEU A 47 -1.48 -11.65 2.44
N PRO A 48 -1.36 -10.70 3.38
CA PRO A 48 -2.27 -9.57 3.46
C PRO A 48 -2.34 -8.85 2.10
N SER A 49 -3.53 -8.43 1.68
CA SER A 49 -3.72 -7.75 0.40
C SER A 49 -2.86 -6.49 0.28
N ALA A 50 -2.65 -5.76 1.38
CA ALA A 50 -1.76 -4.61 1.43
C ALA A 50 -0.30 -5.00 1.10
N THR A 51 0.19 -6.11 1.63
CA THR A 51 1.54 -6.62 1.34
C THR A 51 1.70 -7.00 -0.13
N PHE A 52 0.72 -7.69 -0.70
CA PHE A 52 0.72 -8.03 -2.12
C PHE A 52 0.74 -6.78 -3.01
N ASN A 53 -0.12 -5.80 -2.71
CA ASN A 53 -0.19 -4.55 -3.47
C ASN A 53 1.14 -3.79 -3.43
N LEU A 54 1.79 -3.70 -2.26
CA LEU A 54 3.11 -3.08 -2.15
C LEU A 54 4.16 -3.82 -2.96
N MET A 55 4.20 -5.16 -2.90
CA MET A 55 5.13 -5.96 -3.68
C MET A 55 4.98 -5.72 -5.18
N MET A 56 3.74 -5.69 -5.67
CA MET A 56 3.44 -5.40 -7.07
C MET A 56 3.84 -3.98 -7.44
N ALA A 57 3.55 -2.99 -6.60
CA ALA A 57 3.94 -1.60 -6.82
C ALA A 57 5.47 -1.42 -6.89
N VAL A 58 6.22 -2.10 -6.01
CA VAL A 58 7.69 -2.12 -6.03
C VAL A 58 8.19 -2.74 -7.32
N PHE A 59 7.64 -3.89 -7.73
CA PHE A 59 8.03 -4.53 -8.98
C PHE A 59 7.75 -3.67 -10.20
N GLU A 60 6.55 -3.10 -10.31
CA GLU A 60 6.19 -2.19 -11.39
C GLU A 60 7.14 -1.01 -11.44
N ALA A 61 7.44 -0.39 -10.30
CA ALA A 61 8.38 0.72 -10.21
C ALA A 61 9.81 0.33 -10.63
N ILE A 62 10.28 -0.87 -10.27
CA ILE A 62 11.58 -1.40 -10.74
C ILE A 62 11.54 -1.58 -12.26
N THR A 63 10.52 -2.23 -12.79
CA THR A 63 10.43 -2.46 -14.25
C THR A 63 10.32 -1.16 -15.04
N ASP A 64 9.56 -0.19 -14.56
CA ASP A 64 9.40 1.11 -15.20
C ASP A 64 10.70 1.91 -15.19
N THR A 65 11.47 1.85 -14.10
CA THR A 65 12.78 2.52 -14.04
C THR A 65 13.79 1.87 -14.98
N MET A 66 13.79 0.53 -15.07
CA MET A 66 14.67 -0.20 -15.98
C MET A 66 14.31 0.03 -17.46
N ASP A 67 13.01 0.07 -17.80
CA ASP A 67 12.51 0.29 -19.16
C ASP A 67 12.71 1.74 -19.62
N ALA A 68 12.53 2.72 -18.73
CA ALA A 68 12.86 4.12 -18.98
C ALA A 68 14.35 4.31 -19.33
N GLU A 69 15.23 3.52 -18.73
CA GLU A 69 16.68 3.53 -18.97
C GLU A 69 17.12 2.36 -19.86
N ARG A 70 16.26 1.87 -20.76
CA ARG A 70 16.55 0.75 -21.66
C ARG A 70 17.83 0.89 -22.48
N ALA A 71 18.27 2.12 -22.76
CA ALA A 71 19.54 2.37 -23.46
C ALA A 71 20.76 1.88 -22.65
N ILE A 72 20.63 1.84 -21.33
CA ILE A 72 21.63 1.39 -20.37
C ILE A 72 21.37 -0.08 -19.98
N THR A 73 20.14 -0.40 -19.58
CA THR A 73 19.79 -1.72 -19.04
C THR A 73 19.62 -2.79 -20.12
N GLN A 74 19.24 -2.41 -21.34
CA GLN A 74 18.79 -3.32 -22.40
C GLN A 74 17.62 -4.23 -21.98
N VAL A 75 16.90 -3.87 -20.92
CA VAL A 75 15.76 -4.64 -20.40
C VAL A 75 14.48 -3.94 -20.81
N ARG A 76 13.59 -4.70 -21.44
CA ARG A 76 12.21 -4.27 -21.69
C ARG A 76 11.27 -4.80 -20.61
N ARG A 77 10.16 -4.10 -20.40
CA ARG A 77 9.12 -4.51 -19.43
C ARG A 77 8.60 -5.93 -19.68
N ASP A 78 8.30 -6.30 -20.93
CA ASP A 78 7.83 -7.64 -21.31
C ASP A 78 8.89 -8.72 -21.04
N GLN A 79 10.14 -8.44 -21.38
CA GLN A 79 11.26 -9.34 -21.12
C GLN A 79 11.46 -9.61 -19.63
N PHE A 80 11.27 -8.59 -18.77
CA PHE A 80 11.36 -8.77 -17.33
C PHE A 80 10.36 -9.81 -16.83
N PHE A 81 9.07 -9.64 -17.17
CA PHE A 81 8.02 -10.56 -16.71
C PHE A 81 8.18 -11.96 -17.31
N LEU A 82 8.67 -12.06 -18.56
CA LEU A 82 9.02 -13.34 -19.15
C LEU A 82 10.10 -14.06 -18.33
N ARG A 83 11.19 -13.36 -17.99
CA ARG A 83 12.29 -13.92 -17.17
C ARG A 83 11.87 -14.24 -15.74
N TRP A 84 10.98 -13.43 -15.17
CA TRP A 84 10.39 -13.71 -13.87
C TRP A 84 9.35 -14.85 -13.89
N GLY A 85 8.84 -15.23 -15.06
CA GLY A 85 8.03 -16.45 -15.22
C GLY A 85 8.86 -17.73 -15.32
N GLU A 86 10.13 -17.64 -15.72
CA GLU A 86 11.04 -18.79 -15.86
C GLU A 86 11.55 -19.26 -14.49
N MET A 87 11.85 -20.56 -14.31
CA MET A 87 12.44 -21.11 -13.06
C MET A 87 13.92 -20.74 -12.86
N ASN A 88 14.35 -19.62 -13.44
CA ASN A 88 15.72 -19.11 -13.38
C ASN A 88 15.92 -18.22 -12.16
N GLU A 89 17.17 -18.19 -11.67
CA GLU A 89 17.59 -17.30 -10.60
C GLU A 89 17.79 -15.89 -11.16
N LEU A 90 16.89 -14.99 -10.79
CA LEU A 90 16.81 -13.66 -11.35
C LEU A 90 17.57 -12.67 -10.46
N TYR A 91 18.57 -12.00 -11.03
CA TYR A 91 19.36 -10.98 -10.35
C TYR A 91 19.07 -9.60 -10.96
N LEU A 92 18.80 -8.63 -10.08
CA LEU A 92 18.46 -7.26 -10.45
C LEU A 92 19.55 -6.30 -9.98
N PRO A 93 19.87 -5.24 -10.74
CA PRO A 93 20.86 -4.29 -10.29
C PRO A 93 20.35 -3.48 -9.08
N VAL A 94 21.17 -3.38 -8.04
CA VAL A 94 20.79 -2.76 -6.74
C VAL A 94 20.24 -1.35 -6.89
N SER A 95 20.85 -0.54 -7.76
CA SER A 95 20.44 0.86 -7.99
C SER A 95 18.99 0.97 -8.48
N TYR A 96 18.51 0.04 -9.30
CA TYR A 96 17.13 0.05 -9.78
C TYR A 96 16.16 -0.53 -8.74
N VAL A 97 16.60 -1.51 -7.96
CA VAL A 97 15.81 -2.04 -6.83
C VAL A 97 15.55 -0.94 -5.80
N LEU A 98 16.58 -0.20 -5.39
CA LEU A 98 16.45 0.89 -4.43
C LEU A 98 15.59 2.05 -4.97
N ARG A 99 15.76 2.43 -6.23
CA ARG A 99 14.93 3.47 -6.88
C ARG A 99 13.47 3.05 -6.99
N GLY A 100 13.21 1.82 -7.43
CA GLY A 100 11.87 1.27 -7.52
C GLY A 100 11.20 1.16 -6.16
N LEU A 101 11.94 0.70 -5.13
CA LEU A 101 11.48 0.65 -3.75
C LEU A 101 11.12 2.03 -3.22
N SER A 102 12.02 3.02 -3.37
CA SER A 102 11.75 4.40 -2.94
C SER A 102 10.51 4.97 -3.63
N LYS A 103 10.41 4.81 -4.96
CA LYS A 103 9.27 5.30 -5.75
C LYS A 103 7.95 4.67 -5.35
N ALA A 104 7.93 3.36 -5.07
CA ALA A 104 6.71 2.70 -4.59
C ALA A 104 6.32 3.20 -3.20
N LEU A 105 7.29 3.34 -2.29
CA LEU A 105 7.07 3.81 -0.92
C LEU A 105 6.69 5.30 -0.83
N GLU A 106 6.93 6.12 -1.86
CA GLU A 106 6.47 7.51 -1.92
C GLU A 106 4.93 7.64 -1.96
N HIS A 107 4.24 6.60 -2.43
CA HIS A 107 2.77 6.56 -2.42
C HIS A 107 2.21 5.96 -1.13
N GLU A 108 3.04 5.23 -0.38
CA GLU A 108 2.67 4.62 0.88
C GLU A 108 2.64 5.61 2.04
N HIS A 109 2.13 5.14 3.19
CA HIS A 109 2.15 5.94 4.41
C HIS A 109 3.60 6.20 4.87
N PRO A 110 3.94 7.42 5.37
CA PRO A 110 5.29 7.74 5.80
C PRO A 110 5.89 6.72 6.78
N GLU A 111 5.09 6.19 7.70
CA GLU A 111 5.54 5.14 8.63
C GLU A 111 5.97 3.85 7.93
N VAL A 112 5.28 3.45 6.84
CA VAL A 112 5.67 2.27 6.06
C VAL A 112 7.04 2.53 5.44
N LYS A 113 7.25 3.73 4.89
CA LYS A 113 8.53 4.13 4.31
C LYS A 113 9.64 4.19 5.36
N GLU A 114 9.40 4.85 6.49
CA GLU A 114 10.35 4.98 7.61
C GLU A 114 10.70 3.62 8.23
N ALA A 115 9.72 2.72 8.34
CA ALA A 115 9.94 1.38 8.87
C ALA A 115 10.68 0.48 7.87
N LEU A 116 10.29 0.47 6.59
CA LEU A 116 10.79 -0.51 5.62
C LEU A 116 12.07 -0.09 4.91
N LEU A 117 12.18 1.18 4.50
CA LEU A 117 13.25 1.62 3.61
C LEU A 117 14.66 1.42 4.21
N PRO A 118 14.94 1.82 5.47
CA PRO A 118 16.26 1.60 6.07
C PRO A 118 16.59 0.11 6.20
N GLN A 119 15.63 -0.71 6.67
CA GLN A 119 15.83 -2.14 6.87
C GLN A 119 16.10 -2.88 5.54
N LEU A 120 15.32 -2.56 4.51
CA LEU A 120 15.51 -3.13 3.18
C LEU A 120 16.81 -2.66 2.52
N THR A 121 17.20 -1.41 2.72
CA THR A 121 18.47 -0.89 2.17
C THR A 121 19.65 -1.63 2.78
N THR A 122 19.71 -1.73 4.11
CA THR A 122 20.75 -2.49 4.82
C THR A 122 20.75 -3.96 4.40
N TRP A 123 19.58 -4.57 4.24
CA TRP A 123 19.47 -5.95 3.79
C TRP A 123 19.97 -6.13 2.34
N ILE A 124 19.62 -5.21 1.43
CA ILE A 124 20.07 -5.24 0.03
C ILE A 124 21.60 -5.13 -0.03
N GLU A 125 22.20 -4.21 0.72
CA GLU A 125 23.65 -4.03 0.77
C GLU A 125 24.37 -5.28 1.28
N ALA A 126 23.83 -5.94 2.30
CA ALA A 126 24.39 -7.16 2.88
C ALA A 126 24.25 -8.40 1.96
N ASN A 127 23.25 -8.42 1.06
CA ASN A 127 22.94 -9.57 0.21
C ASN A 127 23.29 -9.34 -1.27
N ALA A 128 23.85 -8.18 -1.62
CA ALA A 128 24.23 -7.87 -3.00
C ALA A 128 25.51 -8.58 -3.42
N ALA A 129 25.47 -9.25 -4.58
CA ALA A 129 26.66 -9.71 -5.27
C ALA A 129 27.33 -8.51 -5.97
N PRO A 130 28.64 -8.28 -5.78
CA PRO A 130 29.31 -7.08 -6.30
C PRO A 130 29.37 -7.04 -7.83
N THR A 131 29.35 -8.20 -8.49
CA THR A 131 29.46 -8.34 -9.94
C THR A 131 28.50 -9.39 -10.47
N SER A 132 28.21 -9.35 -11.77
CA SER A 132 27.38 -10.36 -12.43
C SER A 132 28.00 -11.76 -12.38
N THR A 133 29.33 -11.84 -12.35
CA THR A 133 30.07 -13.11 -12.21
C THR A 133 29.96 -13.66 -10.79
N ALA A 134 30.00 -12.79 -9.77
CA ALA A 134 29.82 -13.19 -8.38
C ALA A 134 28.42 -13.73 -8.08
N CYS A 135 27.40 -13.38 -8.88
CA CYS A 135 26.06 -13.93 -8.77
C CYS A 135 26.07 -15.46 -8.92
N GLY A 136 26.90 -16.01 -9.82
CA GLY A 136 27.01 -17.47 -10.05
C GLY A 136 27.73 -18.25 -8.94
N ASN A 137 28.36 -17.54 -8.00
CA ASN A 137 29.03 -18.16 -6.85
C ASN A 137 28.14 -18.16 -5.61
N GLN A 138 26.97 -17.51 -5.65
CA GLN A 138 26.04 -17.56 -4.52
C GLN A 138 25.38 -18.95 -4.45
N PRO A 139 25.09 -19.44 -3.24
CA PRO A 139 24.37 -20.69 -3.08
C PRO A 139 23.00 -20.57 -3.75
N ALA A 140 22.66 -21.56 -4.58
CA ALA A 140 21.36 -21.60 -5.23
C ALA A 140 20.26 -21.57 -4.16
N THR A 141 19.32 -20.65 -4.32
CA THR A 141 18.19 -20.52 -3.38
C THR A 141 17.07 -21.49 -3.73
N SER A 142 17.05 -21.94 -4.98
CA SER A 142 16.08 -22.91 -5.46
C SER A 142 16.63 -24.33 -5.36
N THR A 143 15.75 -25.29 -5.08
CA THR A 143 16.11 -26.72 -5.10
C THR A 143 16.12 -27.30 -6.52
N PHE A 144 15.86 -26.47 -7.54
CA PHE A 144 15.81 -26.92 -8.93
C PHE A 144 17.23 -27.10 -9.47
N THR A 145 17.57 -28.35 -9.79
CA THR A 145 18.89 -28.74 -10.32
C THR A 145 19.26 -28.11 -11.67
N ASN A 146 18.30 -27.47 -12.35
CA ASN A 146 18.46 -26.90 -13.70
C ASN A 146 18.20 -25.39 -13.76
N ALA A 147 18.09 -24.69 -12.63
CA ALA A 147 17.88 -23.25 -12.65
C ALA A 147 19.10 -22.54 -13.27
N LYS A 148 18.88 -21.75 -14.32
CA LYS A 148 19.96 -20.93 -14.91
C LYS A 148 20.00 -19.59 -14.21
N LEU A 149 21.20 -19.04 -14.10
CA LEU A 149 21.40 -17.68 -13.64
C LEU A 149 20.97 -16.68 -14.72
N CYS A 150 20.12 -15.73 -14.37
CA CYS A 150 19.66 -14.65 -15.22
C CYS A 150 19.95 -13.30 -14.57
N VAL A 151 20.99 -12.59 -15.04
CA VAL A 151 21.30 -11.23 -14.60
C VAL A 151 20.70 -10.22 -15.56
N LEU A 152 19.79 -9.39 -15.06
CA LEU A 152 19.20 -8.30 -15.83
C LEU A 152 20.04 -7.03 -15.69
N GLY A 153 20.16 -6.24 -16.76
CA GLY A 153 20.83 -4.94 -16.72
C GLY A 153 22.36 -4.94 -16.62
N ALA A 154 23.03 -6.08 -16.84
CA ALA A 154 24.44 -6.26 -16.47
C ALA A 154 25.48 -5.36 -17.19
N LYS A 155 25.18 -4.83 -18.38
CA LYS A 155 26.24 -4.28 -19.25
C LYS A 155 26.87 -2.98 -18.77
N ARG A 156 26.22 -2.19 -17.91
CA ARG A 156 26.69 -0.83 -17.54
C ARG A 156 26.28 -0.37 -16.14
N VAL A 157 25.75 -1.26 -15.31
CA VAL A 157 25.25 -0.86 -13.98
C VAL A 157 26.31 -1.08 -12.92
N THR A 158 26.59 -0.04 -12.16
CA THR A 158 27.44 -0.07 -10.96
C THR A 158 26.59 -0.33 -9.72
N GLY A 159 27.19 -0.90 -8.67
CA GLY A 159 26.52 -1.09 -7.38
C GLY A 159 26.02 -2.52 -7.07
N GLY A 160 26.41 -3.52 -7.85
CA GLY A 160 26.09 -4.92 -7.58
C GLY A 160 24.67 -5.35 -7.95
N PHE A 161 24.33 -6.59 -7.60
CA PHE A 161 23.10 -7.27 -7.99
C PHE A 161 22.48 -7.99 -6.80
N VAL A 162 21.16 -7.94 -6.67
CA VAL A 162 20.40 -8.63 -5.62
C VAL A 162 19.50 -9.69 -6.24
N HIS A 163 19.39 -10.84 -5.56
CA HIS A 163 18.49 -11.91 -5.99
C HIS A 163 17.03 -11.49 -5.81
N ALA A 164 16.27 -11.43 -6.90
CA ALA A 164 14.90 -10.90 -6.94
C ALA A 164 13.98 -11.62 -5.95
N ASP A 165 13.99 -12.96 -5.95
CA ASP A 165 13.07 -13.72 -5.11
C ASP A 165 13.35 -13.57 -3.61
N LEU A 166 14.62 -13.44 -3.22
CA LEU A 166 14.99 -13.17 -1.83
C LEU A 166 14.57 -11.76 -1.42
N PHE A 167 14.76 -10.78 -2.30
CA PHE A 167 14.33 -9.40 -2.05
C PHE A 167 12.81 -9.32 -1.83
N ILE A 168 12.02 -9.98 -2.68
CA ILE A 168 10.55 -10.02 -2.53
C ILE A 168 10.17 -10.68 -1.21
N ALA A 169 10.77 -11.82 -0.89
CA ALA A 169 10.48 -12.54 0.35
C ALA A 169 10.78 -11.67 1.58
N GLN A 170 11.89 -10.94 1.56
CA GLN A 170 12.25 -10.00 2.61
C GLN A 170 11.27 -8.81 2.69
N LEU A 171 10.91 -8.21 1.55
CA LEU A 171 9.91 -7.14 1.49
C LEU A 171 8.57 -7.60 2.07
N ALA A 172 8.10 -8.77 1.67
CA ALA A 172 6.85 -9.36 2.15
C ALA A 172 6.91 -9.63 3.66
N SER A 173 8.03 -10.17 4.15
CA SER A 173 8.24 -10.47 5.57
C SER A 173 8.24 -9.20 6.42
N LEU A 174 9.02 -8.18 6.05
CA LEU A 174 9.10 -6.92 6.79
C LEU A 174 7.78 -6.15 6.76
N HIS A 175 7.11 -6.08 5.60
CA HIS A 175 5.82 -5.41 5.50
C HIS A 175 4.73 -6.14 6.29
N ARG A 176 4.74 -7.48 6.28
CA ARG A 176 3.83 -8.27 7.13
C ARG A 176 4.08 -8.01 8.61
N ALA A 177 5.34 -8.04 9.06
CA ALA A 177 5.66 -7.74 10.45
C ALA A 177 5.21 -6.32 10.85
N PHE A 178 5.36 -5.35 9.94
CA PHE A 178 4.83 -4.00 10.13
C PHE A 178 3.29 -3.98 10.24
N CYS A 179 2.58 -4.69 9.37
CA CYS A 179 1.12 -4.85 9.46
C CYS A 179 0.69 -5.51 10.78
N ASP A 180 1.38 -6.56 11.22
CA ASP A 180 1.03 -7.28 12.46
C ASP A 180 1.15 -6.35 13.69
N VAL A 181 2.21 -5.52 13.76
CA VAL A 181 2.36 -4.49 14.80
C VAL A 181 1.21 -3.48 14.76
N ARG A 182 0.74 -3.11 13.56
CA ARG A 182 -0.37 -2.17 13.39
C ARG A 182 -1.71 -2.76 13.81
N VAL A 183 -1.99 -4.01 13.46
CA VAL A 183 -3.19 -4.73 13.90
C VAL A 183 -3.23 -4.77 15.43
N VAL A 184 -2.10 -5.02 16.09
CA VAL A 184 -2.03 -5.00 17.57
C VAL A 184 -2.34 -3.61 18.13
N LYS A 185 -1.80 -2.53 17.54
CA LYS A 185 -2.12 -1.15 17.95
C LYS A 185 -3.60 -0.84 17.76
N ALA A 186 -4.17 -1.18 16.61
CA ALA A 186 -5.59 -1.00 16.32
C ALA A 186 -6.46 -1.77 17.31
N ARG A 187 -6.12 -3.03 17.61
CA ARG A 187 -6.79 -3.86 18.63
C ARG A 187 -6.72 -3.25 20.02
N ARG A 188 -5.61 -2.62 20.40
CA ARG A 188 -5.47 -1.97 21.71
C ARG A 188 -6.37 -0.73 21.83
N VAL A 189 -6.42 0.10 20.79
CA VAL A 189 -7.37 1.22 20.72
C VAL A 189 -8.79 0.68 20.78
N PHE A 190 -9.09 -0.38 20.03
CA PHE A 190 -10.39 -1.03 20.02
C PHE A 190 -10.82 -1.53 21.40
N ALA A 191 -9.96 -2.28 22.10
CA ALA A 191 -10.23 -2.80 23.44
C ALA A 191 -10.45 -1.72 24.50
N THR A 192 -10.05 -0.47 24.24
CA THR A 192 -10.29 0.67 25.15
C THR A 192 -11.73 1.19 25.04
N HIS A 193 -12.38 0.96 23.90
CA HIS A 193 -13.69 1.50 23.57
C HIS A 193 -14.77 0.44 23.32
N ASP A 194 -14.38 -0.83 23.15
CA ASP A 194 -15.25 -2.00 23.19
C ASP A 194 -15.71 -2.23 24.64
N THR A 195 -16.86 -1.64 24.97
CA THR A 195 -17.42 -1.63 26.33
C THR A 195 -18.12 -2.93 26.67
N ASN A 196 -18.68 -3.62 25.69
CA ASN A 196 -19.43 -4.86 25.88
C ASN A 196 -18.53 -6.12 25.75
N GLY A 197 -17.30 -5.98 25.24
CA GLY A 197 -16.32 -7.05 25.10
C GLY A 197 -16.68 -8.08 24.03
N ASP A 198 -17.56 -7.73 23.08
CA ASP A 198 -18.02 -8.66 22.05
C ASP A 198 -17.05 -8.78 20.86
N GLY A 199 -15.99 -7.96 20.82
CA GLY A 199 -15.00 -7.92 19.75
C GLY A 199 -15.49 -7.21 18.49
N PHE A 200 -16.61 -6.50 18.58
CA PHE A 200 -17.23 -5.71 17.52
C PHE A 200 -17.46 -4.27 17.99
N PHE A 201 -17.29 -3.31 17.07
CA PHE A 201 -17.66 -1.93 17.38
C PHE A 201 -19.12 -1.74 17.06
N SER A 202 -19.94 -1.48 18.07
CA SER A 202 -21.28 -0.92 17.86
C SER A 202 -21.18 0.54 17.38
N ARG A 203 -22.26 1.07 16.81
CA ARG A 203 -22.33 2.49 16.42
C ARG A 203 -22.12 3.42 17.61
N ASP A 204 -22.60 3.03 18.79
CA ASP A 204 -22.50 3.84 20.01
C ASP A 204 -21.07 3.83 20.56
N GLU A 205 -20.37 2.69 20.51
CA GLU A 205 -18.94 2.62 20.82
C GLU A 205 -18.10 3.39 19.82
N PHE A 206 -18.47 3.35 18.53
CA PHE A 206 -17.89 4.21 17.50
C PHE A 206 -18.07 5.69 17.81
N ALA A 207 -19.29 6.10 18.16
CA ALA A 207 -19.59 7.47 18.51
C ALA A 207 -18.84 7.89 19.79
N SER A 208 -18.76 7.02 20.80
CA SER A 208 -18.03 7.24 22.05
C SER A 208 -16.53 7.42 21.79
N MET A 209 -15.93 6.55 20.99
CA MET A 209 -14.54 6.66 20.56
C MET A 209 -14.31 7.99 19.82
N MET A 210 -15.13 8.32 18.82
CA MET A 210 -14.99 9.58 18.08
C MET A 210 -15.13 10.81 18.98
N ARG A 211 -16.09 10.80 19.93
CA ARG A 211 -16.28 11.88 20.89
C ARG A 211 -15.18 11.98 21.95
N SER A 212 -14.47 10.88 22.23
CA SER A 212 -13.30 10.92 23.11
C SER A 212 -12.13 11.68 22.48
N TYR A 213 -12.06 11.70 21.14
CA TYR A 213 -11.05 12.44 20.38
C TYR A 213 -11.51 13.86 20.02
N ASP A 214 -12.77 14.04 19.65
CA ASP A 214 -13.40 15.34 19.39
C ASP A 214 -14.78 15.41 20.07
N PRO A 215 -14.87 16.02 21.26
CA PRO A 215 -16.14 16.13 21.99
C PRO A 215 -17.24 16.88 21.22
N ASN A 216 -16.88 17.66 20.20
CA ASN A 216 -17.80 18.51 19.44
C ASN A 216 -18.21 17.92 18.09
N ILE A 217 -17.73 16.72 17.72
CA ILE A 217 -18.09 16.08 16.45
C ILE A 217 -19.61 15.86 16.38
N ALA A 218 -20.22 16.27 15.26
CA ALA A 218 -21.67 16.16 15.11
C ALA A 218 -22.09 14.71 14.82
N ASP A 219 -23.28 14.31 15.30
CA ASP A 219 -23.82 12.96 15.08
C ASP A 219 -23.95 12.60 13.59
N ALA A 220 -24.20 13.60 12.74
CA ALA A 220 -24.24 13.43 11.30
C ALA A 220 -22.86 13.06 10.73
N GLU A 221 -21.78 13.65 11.26
CA GLU A 221 -20.40 13.35 10.85
C GLU A 221 -19.97 11.98 11.35
N ILE A 222 -20.34 11.61 12.58
CA ILE A 222 -20.14 10.25 13.10
C ILE A 222 -20.85 9.24 12.19
N ASN A 223 -22.09 9.51 11.78
CA ASN A 223 -22.85 8.63 10.91
C ASN A 223 -22.23 8.48 9.52
N ASP A 224 -21.74 9.58 8.94
CA ASP A 224 -21.04 9.57 7.65
C ASP A 224 -19.73 8.75 7.72
N LEU A 225 -19.00 8.86 8.83
CA LEU A 225 -17.79 8.09 9.09
C LEU A 225 -18.09 6.61 9.28
N TRP A 226 -19.12 6.28 10.05
CA TRP A 226 -19.62 4.92 10.27
C TRP A 226 -20.03 4.23 8.96
N GLN A 227 -20.77 4.93 8.10
CA GLN A 227 -21.13 4.38 6.78
C GLN A 227 -19.90 4.19 5.88
N SER A 228 -18.92 5.09 5.98
CA SER A 228 -17.70 5.04 5.18
C SER A 228 -16.76 3.89 5.57
N SER A 229 -16.80 3.44 6.83
CA SER A 229 -16.02 2.30 7.33
C SER A 229 -16.66 0.94 7.06
N GLY A 230 -17.79 0.90 6.35
CA GLY A 230 -18.50 -0.35 6.05
C GLY A 230 -19.61 -0.68 7.05
N GLY A 231 -19.87 0.21 8.02
CA GLY A 231 -21.06 0.17 8.85
C GLY A 231 -22.30 0.24 7.97
N LYS A 232 -23.19 -0.75 8.10
CA LYS A 232 -24.51 -0.72 7.46
C LYS A 232 -25.47 0.09 8.33
N ASP A 233 -26.53 0.65 7.73
CA ASP A 233 -27.59 1.37 8.45
C ASP A 233 -28.50 0.47 9.30
N SER A 234 -28.11 -0.80 9.51
CA SER A 234 -28.84 -1.69 10.42
C SER A 234 -28.46 -1.36 11.86
N ALA A 235 -29.44 -1.33 12.76
CA ALA A 235 -29.22 -1.22 14.20
C ALA A 235 -28.32 -2.35 14.77
N SER A 236 -28.12 -3.44 14.03
CA SER A 236 -27.22 -4.55 14.36
C SER A 236 -25.89 -4.52 13.57
N ALA A 237 -25.61 -3.45 12.82
CA ALA A 237 -24.36 -3.37 12.09
C ALA A 237 -23.22 -3.24 13.07
N THR A 238 -22.26 -4.13 12.95
CA THR A 238 -21.05 -4.16 13.74
C THR A 238 -19.85 -3.96 12.85
N LEU A 239 -18.88 -3.18 13.32
CA LEU A 239 -17.63 -2.98 12.62
C LEU A 239 -16.58 -3.95 13.17
N LYS A 240 -15.86 -4.65 12.29
CA LYS A 240 -14.73 -5.47 12.73
C LYS A 240 -13.50 -4.60 12.90
N VAL A 241 -12.58 -5.04 13.74
CA VAL A 241 -11.27 -4.38 13.93
C VAL A 241 -10.57 -4.15 12.57
N ASP A 242 -10.64 -5.15 11.69
CA ASP A 242 -10.01 -5.09 10.36
C ASP A 242 -10.60 -3.97 9.50
N ASP A 243 -11.91 -3.70 9.63
CA ASP A 243 -12.61 -2.62 8.89
C ASP A 243 -12.21 -1.24 9.42
N LEU A 244 -12.02 -1.11 10.73
CA LEU A 244 -11.57 0.12 11.38
C LEU A 244 -10.11 0.43 11.02
N GLU A 245 -9.25 -0.58 11.02
CA GLU A 245 -7.85 -0.44 10.60
C GLU A 245 -7.77 0.02 9.14
N ALA A 246 -8.55 -0.61 8.26
CA ALA A 246 -8.63 -0.23 6.85
C ALA A 246 -9.12 1.21 6.68
N MET A 247 -10.12 1.63 7.47
CA MET A 247 -10.64 3.00 7.46
C MET A 247 -9.57 4.02 7.87
N LEU A 248 -8.92 3.83 9.01
CA LEU A 248 -7.88 4.74 9.53
C LEU A 248 -6.74 4.91 8.52
N PHE A 249 -6.40 3.86 7.79
CA PHE A 249 -5.31 3.89 6.81
C PHE A 249 -5.71 4.50 5.47
N ASN A 250 -6.90 4.19 4.96
CA ASN A 250 -7.39 4.73 3.70
C ASN A 250 -7.55 6.26 3.75
N ILE A 251 -7.84 6.83 4.93
CA ILE A 251 -7.88 8.28 5.13
C ILE A 251 -6.52 8.91 4.77
N GLY A 252 -5.41 8.29 5.18
CA GLY A 252 -4.06 8.76 4.87
C GLY A 252 -3.71 8.70 3.38
N GLN A 253 -4.16 7.66 2.66
CA GLN A 253 -3.92 7.52 1.21
C GLN A 253 -4.76 8.51 0.38
N VAL A 254 -6.04 8.68 0.73
CA VAL A 254 -6.95 9.62 0.05
C VAL A 254 -6.44 11.06 0.17
N HIS A 255 -5.85 11.43 1.30
CA HIS A 255 -5.21 12.74 1.46
C HIS A 255 -4.09 12.96 0.43
N ARG A 256 -3.14 12.01 0.32
CA ARG A 256 -1.99 12.15 -0.59
C ARG A 256 -2.40 12.17 -2.06
N ALA A 257 -3.38 11.36 -2.44
CA ALA A 257 -3.94 11.39 -3.80
C ALA A 257 -4.53 12.78 -4.14
N ALA A 258 -5.12 13.46 -3.16
CA ALA A 258 -5.58 14.84 -3.33
C ALA A 258 -4.41 15.84 -3.44
N THR A 259 -3.34 15.69 -2.66
CA THR A 259 -2.15 16.58 -2.67
C THR A 259 -1.29 16.44 -3.94
N GLN A 260 -1.12 15.22 -4.48
CA GLN A 260 -0.32 15.01 -5.70
C GLN A 260 -1.02 15.55 -6.96
N VAL A 261 -2.36 15.50 -6.99
CA VAL A 261 -3.17 16.08 -8.07
C VAL A 261 -3.06 17.60 -8.06
N THR A 262 -3.02 18.25 -6.89
CA THR A 262 -2.86 19.70 -6.81
C THR A 262 -1.47 20.16 -7.25
N GLU A 263 -0.41 19.44 -6.89
CA GLU A 263 0.99 19.75 -7.29
C GLU A 263 1.22 19.66 -8.80
N LYS A 264 0.75 18.59 -9.46
CA LYS A 264 0.81 18.47 -10.93
C LYS A 264 0.05 19.57 -11.68
N HIS A 265 -0.92 20.21 -11.04
CA HIS A 265 -1.73 21.28 -11.63
C HIS A 265 -1.23 22.69 -11.30
N MET A 266 -0.12 22.86 -10.55
CA MET A 266 0.48 24.19 -10.32
C MET A 266 1.53 24.58 -11.38
N SER A 267 1.97 23.68 -12.26
CA SER A 267 3.03 23.95 -13.26
C SER A 267 2.54 24.46 -14.61
N ASN A 268 1.23 24.54 -14.86
CA ASN A 268 0.66 25.12 -16.09
C ASN A 268 -0.18 26.37 -15.76
N GLY A 269 0.12 27.48 -16.45
CA GLY A 269 -0.39 28.83 -16.18
C GLY A 269 -1.92 28.95 -16.07
N LYS A 270 -2.39 29.80 -15.14
CA LYS A 270 -3.69 29.63 -14.49
C LYS A 270 -4.76 30.65 -14.91
N SER A 271 -5.90 30.13 -15.36
CA SER A 271 -7.20 30.80 -15.44
C SER A 271 -7.79 31.10 -14.05
N GLN A 272 -8.79 31.99 -13.97
CA GLN A 272 -9.49 32.38 -12.73
C GLN A 272 -10.05 31.18 -11.92
N LYS A 273 -10.34 30.07 -12.61
CA LYS A 273 -10.77 28.80 -12.02
C LYS A 273 -9.63 28.07 -11.28
N GLU A 274 -8.39 28.25 -11.72
CA GLU A 274 -7.19 27.65 -11.13
C GLU A 274 -6.61 28.49 -9.99
N LEU A 275 -6.92 29.78 -9.92
CA LEU A 275 -6.69 30.64 -8.74
C LEU A 275 -7.58 30.23 -7.56
N LEU A 276 -8.86 29.94 -7.81
CA LEU A 276 -9.78 29.40 -6.79
C LEU A 276 -9.40 27.97 -6.36
N ALA A 277 -8.93 27.13 -7.29
CA ALA A 277 -8.43 25.79 -6.95
C ALA A 277 -7.09 25.84 -6.20
N ALA A 278 -6.22 26.81 -6.51
CA ALA A 278 -4.97 27.04 -5.77
C ALA A 278 -5.25 27.55 -4.35
N ALA A 279 -6.18 28.49 -4.17
CA ALA A 279 -6.58 28.99 -2.86
C ALA A 279 -7.22 27.90 -1.99
N ALA A 280 -8.10 27.06 -2.56
CA ALA A 280 -8.66 25.92 -1.85
C ALA A 280 -7.60 24.85 -1.51
N ALA A 281 -6.60 24.65 -2.37
CA ALA A 281 -5.49 23.74 -2.11
C ALA A 281 -4.46 24.30 -1.11
N GLN A 282 -4.32 25.62 -1.02
CA GLN A 282 -3.48 26.32 -0.04
C GLN A 282 -4.07 26.21 1.36
N VAL A 283 -5.38 26.49 1.50
CA VAL A 283 -6.14 26.27 2.76
C VAL A 283 -6.06 24.81 3.18
N ALA A 284 -6.20 23.88 2.22
CA ALA A 284 -5.98 22.46 2.47
C ALA A 284 -4.56 22.11 2.91
N ARG A 285 -3.54 22.78 2.38
CA ARG A 285 -2.15 22.56 2.79
C ARG A 285 -1.89 23.06 4.20
N GLU A 286 -2.42 24.23 4.54
CA GLU A 286 -2.25 24.85 5.85
C GLU A 286 -2.98 24.04 6.94
N GLU A 287 -4.21 23.60 6.67
CA GLU A 287 -5.01 22.84 7.63
C GLU A 287 -4.52 21.38 7.80
N LEU A 288 -3.94 20.80 6.76
CA LEU A 288 -3.39 19.44 6.82
C LEU A 288 -1.92 19.39 7.24
N GLY A 289 -1.20 20.50 7.11
CA GLY A 289 0.08 20.72 7.79
C GLY A 289 -0.06 20.66 9.31
N VAL A 290 -1.18 21.14 9.87
CA VAL A 290 -1.45 21.00 11.31
C VAL A 290 -1.68 19.54 11.70
N LEU A 291 -2.39 18.74 10.89
CA LEU A 291 -2.56 17.30 11.14
C LEU A 291 -1.24 16.49 11.06
N VAL A 292 -0.35 16.86 10.14
CA VAL A 292 0.97 16.22 10.02
C VAL A 292 1.85 16.60 11.22
N ALA A 293 1.83 17.86 11.66
CA ALA A 293 2.52 18.29 12.88
C ALA A 293 1.94 17.63 14.15
N LEU A 294 0.63 17.39 14.17
CA LEU A 294 -0.11 16.68 15.22
C LEU A 294 0.38 15.23 15.34
N TRP A 295 0.45 14.53 14.21
CA TRP A 295 0.95 13.17 14.10
C TRP A 295 2.43 13.08 14.49
N ASP A 296 3.26 14.04 14.06
CA ASP A 296 4.68 14.11 14.41
C ASP A 296 4.92 14.36 15.91
N THR A 297 4.02 15.09 16.57
CA THR A 297 4.10 15.35 18.02
C THR A 297 3.69 14.14 18.84
N ILE A 298 2.70 13.36 18.37
CA ILE A 298 2.33 12.06 18.97
C ILE A 298 3.43 11.02 18.73
N ARG A 299 4.03 11.04 17.53
CA ARG A 299 5.12 10.15 17.11
C ARG A 299 6.41 10.31 17.93
N ASN A 300 6.75 11.55 18.31
CA ASN A 300 8.00 11.88 19.00
C ASN A 300 7.86 12.01 20.53
N ALA A 301 6.67 11.83 21.08
CA ALA A 301 6.47 11.87 22.52
C ALA A 301 7.02 10.58 23.19
N PRO A 302 7.58 10.68 24.41
CA PRO A 302 7.95 9.49 25.19
C PRO A 302 6.74 8.60 25.46
N ASP A 303 6.97 7.32 25.83
CA ASP A 303 5.96 6.25 25.96
C ASP A 303 4.73 6.60 26.81
N GLU A 304 4.79 7.67 27.62
CA GLU A 304 3.64 8.31 28.25
C GLU A 304 3.48 9.77 27.76
N LEU A 305 2.45 10.01 26.94
CA LEU A 305 2.07 11.38 26.53
C LEU A 305 1.52 12.15 27.75
N ALA A 306 2.22 13.19 28.18
CA ALA A 306 1.71 14.11 29.19
C ALA A 306 0.42 14.80 28.71
N LYS A 307 -0.60 14.85 29.57
CA LYS A 307 -1.93 15.44 29.32
C LYS A 307 -1.88 16.85 28.73
N ALA A 308 -0.91 17.66 29.16
CA ALA A 308 -0.71 19.01 28.64
C ALA A 308 -0.30 19.08 27.16
N THR A 309 0.39 18.06 26.64
CA THR A 309 0.73 17.94 25.21
C THR A 309 -0.54 17.61 24.41
N ILE A 310 -1.39 16.73 24.94
CA ILE A 310 -2.69 16.37 24.36
C ILE A 310 -3.62 17.60 24.31
N ASP A 311 -3.70 18.38 25.39
CA ASP A 311 -4.55 19.59 25.45
C ASP A 311 -4.08 20.69 24.46
N LYS A 312 -2.77 20.78 24.19
CA LYS A 312 -2.19 21.72 23.22
C LYS A 312 -2.40 21.28 21.77
N LEU A 313 -2.45 19.96 21.54
CA LEU A 313 -2.82 19.34 20.27
C LEU A 313 -4.30 19.59 19.92
N VAL A 314 -5.19 19.40 20.89
CA VAL A 314 -6.65 19.51 20.73
C VAL A 314 -7.10 20.95 20.49
N SER A 315 -6.40 21.94 21.04
CA SER A 315 -6.75 23.35 20.91
C SER A 315 -6.29 24.04 19.61
N SER A 316 -5.39 23.40 18.83
CA SER A 316 -4.73 24.04 17.67
C SER A 316 -5.22 23.57 16.29
N CYS A 317 -6.12 22.59 16.22
CA CYS A 317 -6.62 22.03 14.96
C CYS A 317 -8.13 21.81 15.02
N THR A 318 -8.91 22.41 14.10
CA THR A 318 -10.38 22.19 14.07
C THR A 318 -10.74 21.14 13.01
N TRP A 319 -11.43 20.07 13.41
CA TRP A 319 -11.86 18.98 12.54
C TRP A 319 -12.86 19.42 11.44
N SER A 320 -13.50 20.57 11.64
CA SER A 320 -14.38 21.21 10.64
C SER A 320 -13.66 21.49 9.31
N SER A 321 -12.40 21.92 9.37
CA SER A 321 -11.49 22.12 8.23
C SER A 321 -11.32 20.85 7.40
N ILE A 322 -11.14 19.71 8.07
CA ILE A 322 -10.86 18.40 7.48
C ILE A 322 -12.13 17.83 6.83
N VAL A 323 -13.29 18.02 7.46
CA VAL A 323 -14.59 17.61 6.91
C VAL A 323 -14.99 18.49 5.71
N HIS A 324 -14.78 19.81 5.79
CA HIS A 324 -15.08 20.75 4.70
C HIS A 324 -14.28 20.43 3.44
N LEU A 325 -13.01 20.05 3.61
CA LEU A 325 -12.13 19.62 2.54
C LEU A 325 -12.58 18.34 1.84
N LYS A 326 -12.99 17.34 2.62
CA LYS A 326 -13.50 16.07 2.09
C LYS A 326 -14.79 16.29 1.29
N MET A 327 -15.63 17.22 1.74
CA MET A 327 -16.88 17.59 1.06
C MET A 327 -16.63 18.34 -0.27
N LEU A 328 -15.69 19.30 -0.28
CA LEU A 328 -15.28 20.01 -1.50
C LEU A 328 -14.68 19.07 -2.54
N LEU A 329 -13.87 18.09 -2.11
CA LEU A 329 -13.26 17.09 -2.99
C LEU A 329 -14.33 16.16 -3.63
N LYS A 330 -15.29 15.66 -2.83
CA LYS A 330 -16.42 14.85 -3.33
C LYS A 330 -17.25 15.61 -4.38
N ASN A 331 -17.54 16.88 -4.11
CA ASN A 331 -18.32 17.73 -5.01
C ASN A 331 -17.58 18.03 -6.31
N TRP A 332 -16.27 18.23 -6.25
CA TRP A 332 -15.44 18.42 -7.42
C TRP A 332 -15.41 17.17 -8.33
N VAL A 333 -15.22 15.98 -7.75
CA VAL A 333 -15.22 14.70 -8.51
C VAL A 333 -16.56 14.47 -9.20
N ARG A 334 -17.68 14.74 -8.53
CA ARG A 334 -19.02 14.64 -9.12
C ARG A 334 -19.19 15.56 -10.33
N ARG A 335 -18.80 16.83 -10.21
CA ARG A 335 -18.88 17.82 -11.31
C ARG A 335 -17.98 17.42 -12.49
N SER A 336 -16.78 16.91 -12.22
CA SER A 336 -15.84 16.47 -13.25
C SER A 336 -16.37 15.26 -14.04
N ARG A 337 -17.03 14.30 -13.37
CA ARG A 337 -17.68 13.15 -14.02
C ARG A 337 -18.89 13.58 -14.87
N ALA A 338 -19.75 14.45 -14.33
CA ALA A 338 -20.89 14.98 -15.06
C ALA A 338 -20.47 15.73 -16.34
N LYS A 339 -19.37 16.48 -16.28
CA LYS A 339 -18.84 17.22 -17.43
C LYS A 339 -18.25 16.30 -18.50
N ARG A 340 -17.49 15.26 -18.11
CA ARG A 340 -17.00 14.24 -19.06
C ARG A 340 -18.14 13.49 -19.75
N ALA A 341 -19.19 13.14 -19.00
CA ALA A 341 -20.38 12.50 -19.57
C ALA A 341 -21.15 13.42 -20.54
N ALA A 342 -21.18 14.72 -20.27
CA ALA A 342 -21.76 15.70 -21.19
C ALA A 342 -20.94 15.87 -22.48
N THR A 343 -19.60 15.90 -22.38
CA THR A 343 -18.71 16.01 -23.55
C THR A 343 -18.75 14.75 -24.43
N GLN A 344 -18.86 13.56 -23.83
CA GLN A 344 -19.01 12.30 -24.58
C GLN A 344 -20.38 12.11 -25.24
N ARG A 345 -21.40 12.86 -24.83
CA ARG A 345 -22.72 12.87 -25.50
C ARG A 345 -22.82 13.90 -26.62
N ALA A 346 -21.89 14.85 -26.65
CA ALA A 346 -21.86 15.94 -27.64
C ALA A 346 -20.88 15.66 -28.81
N ALA A 347 -20.03 14.64 -28.67
CA ALA A 347 -19.17 14.08 -29.71
C ALA A 347 -19.79 12.76 -30.19
#